data_AF-A0A1F7QG43-F1
#
_entry.id   AF-A0A1F7QG43-F1
#
_cell.length_a   1.000
_cell.length_b   1.000
_cell.length_c   1.000
_cell.angle_alpha   90.00
_cell.angle_beta   90.00
_cell.angle_gamma   90.00
#
_symmetry.space_group_name_H-M   'P 1'
#
loop_
_entity.id
_entity.type
_entity.pdbx_description
1 polymer ?
#
loop_
_entity_poly.entity_id
_entity_poly.type
_entity_poly.pdbx_seq_one_letter_code
_entity_poly.pdbx_strand_id
1 'polypeptide(L)'
;DLTPASLSDDLGATVDYGLVARRIVEIGTKDRVNLLERLAGLLADAILREFPVREARIRVRKLTPPMEGLHGTPGVEITRTR
;
A
#
# COMPACT_ATOMS: atom_id res chain seq x y z
N ASP A 1 -2.11 15.89 5.60
CA ASP A 1 -1.52 16.97 6.39
C ASP A 1 -1.09 16.37 7.72
N LEU A 2 0.14 16.61 8.14
CA LEU A 2 0.72 16.07 9.38
C LEU A 2 0.86 17.14 10.46
N THR A 3 0.56 18.40 10.15
CA THR A 3 0.68 19.52 11.08
C THR A 3 -0.11 19.30 12.38
N PRO A 4 -1.37 18.82 12.38
CA PRO A 4 -2.12 18.57 13.62
C PRO A 4 -1.41 17.59 14.55
N ALA A 5 -1.06 16.40 14.04
CA ALA A 5 -0.37 15.37 14.83
C ALA A 5 1.03 15.81 15.30
N SER A 6 1.75 16.58 14.49
CA SER A 6 3.06 17.12 14.89
C SER A 6 2.97 18.12 16.05
N LEU A 7 1.82 18.77 16.24
CA LEU A 7 1.60 19.73 17.32
C LEU A 7 0.99 19.08 18.56
N SER A 8 0.11 18.09 18.37
CA SER A 8 -0.63 17.45 19.46
C SER A 8 0.00 16.18 20.02
N ASP A 9 0.93 15.55 19.28
CA ASP A 9 1.44 14.20 19.57
C ASP A 9 0.32 13.14 19.72
N ASP A 10 -0.80 13.36 19.02
CA ASP A 10 -1.97 12.49 19.07
C ASP A 10 -2.06 11.65 17.79
N LEU A 11 -2.05 10.32 17.95
CA LEU A 11 -2.24 9.37 16.85
C LEU A 11 -3.61 9.55 16.17
N GLY A 12 -4.64 10.00 16.91
CA GLY A 12 -5.95 10.32 16.37
C GLY A 12 -5.97 11.52 15.41
N ALA A 13 -4.91 12.33 15.41
CA ALA A 13 -4.73 13.48 14.52
C ALA A 13 -3.98 13.15 13.23
N THR A 14 -3.66 11.86 12.97
CA THR A 14 -3.02 11.38 11.75
C THR A 14 -3.62 10.04 11.29
N VAL A 15 -3.12 9.52 10.17
CA VAL A 15 -3.44 8.17 9.72
C VAL A 15 -2.60 7.16 10.50
N ASP A 16 -3.25 6.23 11.19
CA ASP A 16 -2.59 5.12 11.87
C ASP A 16 -2.00 4.13 10.84
N TYR A 17 -0.68 4.17 10.68
CA TYR A 17 0.03 3.28 9.76
C TYR A 17 -0.03 1.80 10.18
N GLY A 18 -0.28 1.49 11.45
CA GLY A 18 -0.47 0.14 11.96
C GLY A 18 -1.76 -0.48 11.43
N LEU A 19 -2.85 0.31 11.36
CA LEU A 19 -4.09 -0.11 10.71
C LEU A 19 -3.90 -0.30 9.20
N VAL A 20 -3.19 0.62 8.54
CA VAL A 20 -2.85 0.49 7.11
C VAL A 20 -2.05 -0.78 6.85
N ALA A 21 -1.02 -1.07 7.64
CA ALA A 21 -0.18 -2.26 7.49
C ALA A 21 -0.99 -3.55 7.67
N ARG A 22 -1.83 -3.63 8.71
CA ARG A 22 -2.73 -4.77 8.92
C ARG A 22 -3.65 -4.99 7.72
N ARG A 23 -4.19 -3.91 7.18
CA ARG A 23 -5.09 -3.97 6.01
C ARG A 23 -4.37 -4.45 4.75
N ILE A 24 -3.15 -3.99 4.51
CA ILE A 24 -2.32 -4.45 3.39
C ILE A 24 -2.06 -5.96 3.49
N VAL A 25 -1.71 -6.45 4.69
CA VAL A 25 -1.47 -7.89 4.92
C VAL A 25 -2.74 -8.69 4.68
N GLU A 26 -3.88 -8.26 5.20
CA GLU A 26 -5.17 -8.93 4.98
C GLU A 26 -5.48 -9.07 3.48
N ILE A 27 -5.39 -7.97 2.72
CA ILE A 27 -5.68 -7.99 1.27
C ILE A 27 -4.67 -8.87 0.53
N GLY A 28 -3.38 -8.75 0.86
CA GLY A 28 -2.31 -9.49 0.20
C GLY A 28 -2.31 -11.00 0.52
N THR A 29 -3.01 -11.44 1.56
CA THR A 29 -3.06 -12.86 1.99
C THR A 29 -4.40 -13.54 1.73
N LYS A 30 -5.48 -12.78 1.52
CA LYS A 30 -6.83 -13.32 1.35
C LYS A 30 -7.09 -13.91 -0.03
N ASP A 31 -6.86 -13.13 -1.08
CA ASP A 31 -7.22 -13.51 -2.45
C ASP A 31 -5.97 -13.75 -3.31
N ARG A 32 -5.97 -14.83 -4.10
CA ARG A 32 -4.94 -15.05 -5.10
C ARG A 32 -5.22 -14.18 -6.32
N VAL A 33 -4.24 -13.37 -6.70
CA VAL A 33 -4.23 -12.61 -7.95
C VAL A 33 -3.02 -13.00 -8.79
N ASN A 34 -3.16 -12.92 -10.11
CA ASN A 34 -2.11 -13.34 -11.05
C ASN A 34 -1.07 -12.24 -11.34
N LEU A 35 -1.44 -10.97 -11.11
CA LEU A 35 -0.66 -9.81 -11.52
C LEU A 35 -0.34 -8.89 -10.34
N LEU A 36 0.87 -8.32 -10.32
CA LEU A 36 1.27 -7.35 -9.29
C LEU A 36 0.47 -6.04 -9.41
N GLU A 37 0.10 -5.67 -10.64
CA GLU A 37 -0.74 -4.52 -10.98
C GLU A 37 -2.12 -4.65 -10.36
N ARG A 38 -2.70 -5.86 -10.40
CA ARG A 38 -3.99 -6.14 -9.77
C ARG A 38 -3.90 -6.01 -8.27
N LEU A 39 -2.86 -6.57 -7.65
CA LEU A 39 -2.62 -6.42 -6.21
C LEU A 39 -2.45 -4.95 -5.82
N ALA A 40 -1.58 -4.22 -6.52
CA ALA A 40 -1.34 -2.80 -6.26
C ALA A 40 -2.62 -1.98 -6.37
N GLY A 41 -3.45 -2.24 -7.40
CA GLY A 41 -4.75 -1.60 -7.57
C GLY A 41 -5.71 -1.86 -6.41
N LEU A 42 -5.85 -3.12 -5.98
CA LEU A 42 -6.70 -3.48 -4.83
C LEU A 42 -6.25 -2.78 -3.54
N LEU A 43 -4.93 -2.71 -3.31
CA LEU A 43 -4.37 -2.01 -2.15
C LEU A 43 -4.64 -0.51 -2.21
N ALA A 44 -4.40 0.12 -3.37
CA ALA A 44 -4.65 1.55 -3.55
C ALA A 44 -6.13 1.90 -3.35
N ASP A 45 -7.04 1.14 -3.95
CA ASP A 45 -8.48 1.37 -3.84
C ASP A 45 -8.98 1.18 -2.40
N ALA A 46 -8.49 0.16 -1.69
CA ALA A 46 -8.83 -0.06 -0.29
C ALA A 46 -8.31 1.08 0.60
N ILE A 47 -7.05 1.49 0.41
CA ILE A 47 -6.44 2.56 1.21
C ILE A 47 -7.18 3.89 1.00
N LEU A 48 -7.45 4.25 -0.26
CA LEU A 48 -8.16 5.48 -0.60
C LEU A 48 -9.61 5.47 -0.12
N ARG A 49 -10.24 4.31 0.04
CA ARG A 49 -11.62 4.19 0.53
C ARG A 49 -11.71 4.22 2.06
N GLU A 50 -10.79 3.54 2.74
CA GLU A 50 -10.89 3.24 4.17
C GLU A 50 -10.14 4.25 5.06
N PHE A 51 -9.17 4.98 4.51
CA PHE A 51 -8.39 5.97 5.24
C PHE A 51 -8.60 7.39 4.69
N PRO A 52 -8.47 8.44 5.53
CA PRO A 52 -8.68 9.83 5.13
C PRO A 52 -7.46 10.39 4.37
N VAL A 53 -7.04 9.72 3.29
CA VAL A 53 -5.94 10.15 2.41
C VAL A 53 -6.46 10.60 1.05
N ARG A 54 -5.76 11.55 0.43
CA ARG A 54 -6.10 12.09 -0.91
C ARG A 54 -5.41 11.35 -2.05
N GLU A 55 -4.24 10.81 -1.77
CA GLU A 55 -3.39 10.10 -2.73
C GLU A 55 -2.76 8.89 -2.04
N ALA A 56 -2.64 7.80 -2.78
CA ALA A 56 -1.90 6.62 -2.37
C ALA A 56 -0.91 6.22 -3.46
N ARG A 57 0.38 6.17 -3.10
CA ARG A 57 1.45 5.60 -3.93
C ARG A 57 1.80 4.22 -3.40
N ILE A 58 1.57 3.19 -4.20
CA ILE A 58 1.75 1.78 -3.81
C ILE A 58 2.82 1.16 -4.68
N ARG A 59 3.86 0.62 -4.04
CA ARG A 59 4.92 -0.15 -4.69
C ARG A 59 4.87 -1.61 -4.25
N VAL A 60 4.70 -2.51 -5.20
CA VAL A 60 4.67 -3.96 -4.96
C VAL A 60 5.91 -4.57 -5.60
N ARG A 61 6.73 -5.27 -4.81
CA ARG A 61 7.94 -5.96 -5.28
C ARG A 61 7.82 -7.46 -5.06
N LYS A 62 8.18 -8.24 -6.07
CA LYS A 62 8.29 -9.71 -5.94
C LYS A 62 9.75 -10.05 -5.68
N LEU A 63 10.08 -10.33 -4.42
CA LEU A 63 11.48 -10.57 -3.98
C LEU A 63 12.07 -11.85 -4.58
N THR A 64 11.25 -12.88 -4.74
CA THR A 64 11.63 -14.20 -5.24
C THR A 64 10.77 -14.59 -6.45
N PRO A 65 10.91 -13.90 -7.59
CA PRO A 65 10.19 -14.26 -8.80
C PRO A 65 10.83 -15.51 -9.43
N PRO A 66 10.03 -16.44 -10.00
CA PRO A 66 10.54 -17.61 -10.67
C PRO A 66 11.06 -17.24 -12.06
N MET A 67 12.22 -16.58 -12.13
CA MET A 67 12.86 -16.13 -13.37
C MET A 67 14.38 -16.31 -13.27
N GLU A 68 14.97 -17.04 -14.21
CA GLU A 68 16.42 -17.21 -14.32
C GLU A 68 17.08 -15.94 -14.86
N GLY A 69 18.33 -15.67 -14.46
CA GLY A 69 19.11 -14.53 -14.97
C GLY A 69 18.62 -13.15 -14.54
N LEU A 70 17.73 -13.06 -13.55
CA LEU A 70 17.21 -11.79 -13.08
C LEU A 70 18.27 -11.01 -12.28
N HIS A 71 18.65 -9.84 -12.79
CA HIS A 71 19.41 -8.84 -12.05
C HIS A 71 18.46 -7.83 -11.39
N GLY A 72 18.25 -7.95 -10.08
CA GLY A 72 17.42 -7.03 -9.28
C GLY A 72 16.09 -7.61 -8.83
N THR A 73 15.14 -6.75 -8.43
CA THR A 73 13.82 -7.16 -7.94
C THR A 73 12.72 -6.51 -8.77
N PRO A 74 11.95 -7.29 -9.56
CA PRO A 74 10.84 -6.74 -10.32
C PRO A 74 9.75 -6.25 -9.38
N GLY A 75 9.03 -5.25 -9.83
CA GLY A 75 7.91 -4.69 -9.12
C GLY A 75 7.18 -3.68 -9.97
N VAL A 76 6.00 -3.32 -9.50
CA VAL A 76 5.16 -2.28 -10.08
C VAL A 76 4.99 -1.17 -9.05
N GLU A 77 4.80 0.04 -9.54
CA GLU A 77 4.43 1.18 -8.73
C GLU A 77 3.26 1.89 -9.39
N ILE A 78 2.24 2.20 -8.60
CA ILE A 78 1.09 2.98 -9.06
C ILE A 78 0.84 4.12 -8.08
N THR A 79 0.32 5.21 -8.61
CA THR A 79 -0.22 6.32 -7.82
C THR A 79 -1.68 6.50 -8.20
N ARG A 80 -2.56 6.59 -7.19
CA ARG A 80 -3.96 6.93 -7.39
C ARG A 80 -4.36 8.07 -6.47
N THR A 81 -5.18 8.96 -6.99
CA THR A 81 -5.81 10.07 -6.25
C THR A 81 -7.30 9.81 -6.15
N ARG A 82 -7.92 10.30 -5.08
CA ARG A 82 -9.38 10.30 -4.93
C ARG A 82 -10.04 11.31 -5.88
#